data_AF-A0A7V4E6F9-F1
#
_entry.id   AF-A0A7V4E6F9-F1
#
_cell.length_a   1.000
_cell.length_b   1.000
_cell.length_c   1.000
_cell.angle_alpha   90.00
_cell.angle_beta   90.00
_cell.angle_gamma   90.00
#
_symmetry.space_group_name_H-M   'P 1'
#
loop_
_entity.id
_entity.type
_entity.pdbx_description
1 polymer ?
#
loop_
_entity_poly.entity_id
_entity_poly.type
_entity_poly.pdbx_seq_one_letter_code
_entity_poly.pdbx_strand_id
1 'polypeptide(L)' 'MIWSIATCSLGGNLEEKLVAIARAGFRAVEIFEEDLAGFRGKPKELRALAEDLGLRIVALQPLRDYEA' A
#
# COMPACT_ATOMS: atom_id res chain seq x y z
N MET A 1 -2.50 -7.36 -18.10
CA MET A 1 -1.40 -7.22 -17.12
C MET A 1 -1.67 -5.99 -16.27
N ILE A 2 -1.49 -6.06 -14.95
CA ILE A 2 -1.74 -4.93 -14.03
C ILE A 2 -0.42 -4.62 -13.35
N TRP A 3 0.02 -3.38 -13.46
CA TRP A 3 1.24 -2.91 -12.82
C TRP A 3 0.95 -2.54 -11.36
N SER A 4 1.80 -3.03 -10.47
CA SER A 4 1.84 -2.65 -9.05
C SER A 4 3.11 -1.86 -8.75
N ILE A 5 3.08 -1.14 -7.64
CA ILE A 5 4.24 -0.49 -7.04
C ILE A 5 4.18 -0.70 -5.53
N ALA A 6 5.34 -0.89 -4.90
CA ALA A 6 5.46 -1.05 -3.47
C ALA A 6 5.54 0.30 -2.75
N THR A 7 4.87 0.43 -1.60
CA THR A 7 4.88 1.68 -0.81
C THR A 7 6.27 2.06 -0.29
N CYS A 8 7.20 1.10 -0.18
CA CYS A 8 8.60 1.36 0.16
C CYS A 8 9.39 2.11 -0.94
N SER A 9 8.84 2.23 -2.15
CA SER A 9 9.44 2.99 -3.25
C SER A 9 9.22 4.51 -3.14
N LEU A 10 8.41 4.96 -2.17
CA LEU A 10 8.06 6.36 -1.95
C LEU A 10 8.33 6.76 -0.50
N GLY A 11 8.64 8.05 -0.29
CA GLY A 11 8.61 8.67 1.05
C GLY A 11 7.21 9.17 1.42
N GLY A 12 7.04 9.63 2.65
CA GLY A 12 5.76 10.16 3.17
C GLY A 12 4.98 9.16 4.04
N ASN A 13 3.80 9.55 4.50
CA ASN A 13 2.88 8.62 5.19
C ASN A 13 2.12 7.74 4.18
N LEU A 14 1.48 6.67 4.67
CA LEU A 14 0.81 5.70 3.82
C LEU A 14 -0.28 6.33 2.94
N GLU A 15 -1.04 7.28 3.48
CA GLU A 15 -2.12 7.97 2.78
C GLU A 15 -1.60 8.80 1.60
N GLU A 16 -0.54 9.59 1.83
CA GLU A 16 0.14 10.38 0.79
C GLU A 16 0.67 9.48 -0.32
N LYS A 17 1.28 8.34 0.05
CA LYS A 17 1.79 7.36 -0.91
C LYS A 17 0.67 6.80 -1.79
N LEU A 18 -0.45 6.38 -1.21
CA LEU A 18 -1.59 5.84 -1.98
C LEU A 18 -2.14 6.88 -2.96
N VAL A 19 -2.29 8.13 -2.53
CA VAL A 19 -2.73 9.22 -3.42
C VAL A 19 -1.74 9.43 -4.57
N ALA A 20 -0.44 9.43 -4.29
CA ALA A 20 0.60 9.58 -5.31
C ALA A 20 0.61 8.41 -6.31
N ILE A 21 0.48 7.18 -5.81
CA ILE A 21 0.43 5.95 -6.63
C ILE A 21 -0.77 5.97 -7.58
N ALA A 22 -1.96 6.34 -7.07
CA ALA A 22 -3.16 6.46 -7.89
C ALA A 22 -3.02 7.55 -8.97
N ARG A 23 -2.48 8.73 -8.60
CA ARG A 23 -2.21 9.83 -9.54
C ARG A 23 -1.20 9.46 -10.63
N ALA A 24 -0.24 8.60 -10.32
CA ALA A 24 0.73 8.09 -11.29
C ALA A 24 0.13 7.03 -12.25
N GLY A 25 -1.13 6.63 -12.07
CA GLY A 25 -1.85 5.72 -12.97
C GLY A 25 -1.72 4.23 -12.64
N PHE A 26 -1.12 3.89 -11.49
CA PHE A 26 -1.13 2.51 -11.00
C PHE A 26 -2.54 2.12 -10.54
N ARG A 27 -2.84 0.82 -10.64
CA ARG A 27 -4.12 0.22 -10.20
C ARG A 27 -3.96 -0.87 -9.14
N ALA A 28 -2.72 -1.10 -8.73
CA ALA A 28 -2.38 -2.05 -7.69
C ALA A 28 -1.24 -1.50 -6.84
N VAL A 29 -1.24 -1.84 -5.56
CA VAL A 29 -0.23 -1.43 -4.59
C VAL A 29 0.18 -2.62 -3.72
N GLU A 30 1.47 -2.71 -3.44
CA GLU A 30 2.02 -3.65 -2.47
C GLU A 30 2.36 -2.86 -1.20
N ILE A 31 1.73 -3.25 -0.08
CA ILE A 31 1.87 -2.54 1.19
C ILE A 31 3.12 -3.06 1.90
N PHE A 32 4.00 -2.15 2.28
CA PHE A 32 5.13 -2.45 3.16
C PHE A 32 4.67 -2.44 4.63
N GLU A 33 5.08 -3.43 5.42
CA GLU A 33 4.66 -3.61 6.81
C GLU A 33 4.88 -2.35 7.65
N GLU A 34 6.02 -1.69 7.49
CA GLU A 34 6.39 -0.49 8.24
C GLU A 34 5.44 0.69 7.95
N ASP A 35 4.95 0.81 6.71
CA ASP A 35 3.96 1.84 6.35
C ASP A 35 2.61 1.54 6.99
N LEU A 36 2.21 0.26 7.03
CA LEU A 36 0.97 -0.18 7.68
C LEU A 36 1.04 0.01 9.20
N ALA A 37 2.19 -0.28 9.82
CA ALA A 37 2.41 -0.07 11.25
C ALA A 37 2.36 1.43 11.63
N GLY A 38 2.79 2.31 10.73
CA GLY A 38 2.71 3.76 10.90
C GLY A 38 1.32 4.37 10.65
N PHE A 39 0.41 3.63 10.02
CA PHE A 39 -0.94 4.09 9.71
C PHE A 39 -1.79 4.23 10.96
N ARG A 40 -2.40 5.40 11.17
CA ARG A 40 -3.16 5.72 12.39
C ARG A 40 -4.62 5.27 12.37
N GLY A 41 -5.11 4.84 11.21
CA GLY A 41 -6.47 4.35 11.04
C GLY A 41 -6.62 2.85 11.26
N LYS A 42 -7.85 2.37 11.09
CA LYS A 42 -8.18 0.94 11.12
C LYS A 42 -7.91 0.31 9.75
N PRO A 43 -7.61 -1.00 9.67
CA PRO A 43 -7.45 -1.70 8.39
C PRO A 43 -8.64 -1.53 7.42
N LYS A 44 -9.87 -1.40 7.94
CA LYS A 44 -11.07 -1.13 7.13
C LYS A 44 -11.04 0.26 6.46
N GLU A 45 -10.48 1.26 7.14
CA GLU A 45 -10.35 2.62 6.62
C GLU A 45 -9.26 2.67 5.55
N LEU A 46 -8.15 1.95 5.75
CA LEU A 46 -7.12 1.79 4.72
C LEU A 46 -7.68 1.12 3.46
N ARG A 47 -8.46 0.06 3.63
CA ARG A 47 -9.13 -0.62 2.51
C ARG A 47 -10.08 0.32 1.77
N ALA A 48 -10.91 1.06 2.49
CA ALA A 48 -11.83 2.02 1.88
C ALA A 48 -11.07 3.11 1.10
N LEU A 49 -9.99 3.66 1.67
CA LEU A 49 -9.13 4.63 0.99
C LEU A 49 -8.53 4.08 -0.30
N ALA A 50 -8.03 2.84 -0.28
CA ALA A 50 -7.50 2.21 -1.48
C ALA A 50 -8.60 2.01 -2.55
N GLU A 51 -9.79 1.55 -2.14
CA GLU A 51 -10.94 1.38 -3.04
C GLU A 51 -11.40 2.72 -3.65
N ASP A 52 -11.49 3.79 -2.85
CA ASP A 52 -11.84 5.14 -3.31
C ASP A 52 -10.83 5.70 -4.32
N LEU A 53 -9.55 5.32 -4.18
CA LEU A 53 -8.47 5.69 -5.11
C LEU A 53 -8.39 4.77 -6.34
N GLY A 54 -9.24 3.74 -6.44
CA GLY A 54 -9.20 2.74 -7.51
C GLY A 54 -7.98 1.82 -7.45
N LEU A 55 -7.37 1.68 -6.27
CA LEU A 55 -6.21 0.83 -6.02
C LEU A 55 -6.61 -0.50 -5.41
N ARG A 56 -6.04 -1.59 -5.95
CA ARG A 56 -6.11 -2.91 -5.30
C ARG A 56 -4.87 -3.14 -4.45
N ILE A 57 -5.05 -3.48 -3.18
CA ILE A 57 -3.96 -3.97 -2.34
C ILE A 57 -3.70 -5.43 -2.76
N VAL A 58 -2.51 -5.71 -3.30
CA VAL A 58 -2.18 -7.03 -3.89
C VAL A 58 -1.16 -7.84 -3.08
N ALA A 59 -0.44 -7.18 -2.16
CA ALA A 59 0.47 -7.84 -1.24
C ALA A 59 0.63 -7.03 0.06
N LEU A 60 0.97 -7.74 1.14
CA LEU A 60 1.58 -7.19 2.35
C LEU A 60 2.97 -7.84 2.44
N GLN A 61 4.01 -7.03 2.55
CA GLN A 61 5.40 -7.48 2.51
C GLN A 61 6.29 -6.66 3.46
N PRO A 62 7.46 -7.18 3.84
CA PRO A 62 7.96 -8.53 3.59
C PRO A 62 7.47 -9.51 4.67
N LEU A 63 7.30 -10.78 4.30
CA LEU A 63 7.33 -11.88 5.28
C LEU A 63 8.79 -12.31 5.44
N ARG A 64 9.31 -12.27 6.68
CA ARG A 64 10.69 -12.66 7.00
C ARG A 64 10.71 -13.94 7.82
N ASP A 65 11.82 -14.67 7.77
CA ASP A 65 12.14 -15.79 8.65
C ASP A 65 11.08 -16.91 8.74
N TYR A 66 10.40 -17.21 7.63
CA TYR A 66 9.38 -18.28 7.57
C TYR A 66 9.94 -19.70 7.79
N GLU A 67 11.22 -19.91 7.51
CA GLU A 67 11.92 -21.21 7.59
C GLU A 67 12.67 -21.43 8.92
N ALA A 68 12.60 -20.47 9.85
CA ALA A 68 13.38 -20.48 11.09
C ALA A 68 12.87 -21.46 12.15
#